data_AF-A0AAU4YU38-F1
#
_entry.id   AF-A0AAU4YU38-F1
#
_cell.length_a   1.000
_cell.length_b   1.000
_cell.length_c   1.000
_cell.angle_alpha   90.00
_cell.angle_beta   90.00
_cell.angle_gamma   90.00
#
_symmetry.space_group_name_H-M   'P 1'
#
loop_
_entity.id
_entity.type
_entity.pdbx_description
1 polymer ?
#
loop_
_entity_poly.entity_id
_entity_poly.type
_entity_poly.pdbx_seq_one_letter_code
_entity_poly.pdbx_strand_id
1 'polypeptide(L)'
;MQEVGLRGEAAERKRQADLEEARQQRLRWEAAKRRATTEYAEAYRVRHLEAQEEAWRRAAGLAEYVSALRLHAESLPTGPARDEAEAWITWAESHVQRLNPLNGSPLLPDIPEPRPEDLKPFMRGWSPYGPTY
;
A
#
# COMPACT_ATOMS: atom_id res chain seq x y z
N MET A 1 -29.61 -58.03 -13.53
CA MET A 1 -30.19 -56.67 -13.47
C MET A 1 -29.87 -55.90 -12.17
N GLN A 2 -29.23 -56.48 -11.14
CA GLN A 2 -28.91 -55.78 -9.88
C GLN A 2 -27.59 -54.96 -9.87
N GLU A 3 -26.62 -55.29 -10.73
CA GLU A 3 -25.29 -54.63 -10.71
C GLU A 3 -25.28 -53.21 -11.32
N VAL A 4 -26.23 -52.91 -12.22
CA VAL A 4 -26.34 -51.61 -12.89
C VAL A 4 -26.89 -50.53 -11.95
N GLY A 5 -27.79 -50.88 -11.02
CA GLY A 5 -28.34 -49.96 -10.02
C GLY A 5 -27.31 -49.52 -8.98
N LEU A 6 -26.51 -50.47 -8.47
CA LEU A 6 -25.48 -50.20 -7.45
C LEU A 6 -24.33 -49.32 -7.96
N ARG A 7 -23.94 -49.47 -9.24
CA ARG A 7 -22.94 -48.59 -9.88
C ARG A 7 -23.47 -47.17 -10.09
N GLY A 8 -24.77 -47.02 -10.39
CA GLY A 8 -25.42 -45.71 -10.51
C GLY A 8 -25.47 -44.94 -9.18
N GLU A 9 -25.82 -45.62 -8.09
CA GLU A 9 -25.87 -45.01 -6.75
C GLU A 9 -24.50 -44.61 -6.20
N ALA A 10 -23.46 -45.39 -6.47
CA ALA A 10 -22.10 -45.04 -6.08
C ALA A 10 -21.56 -43.83 -6.86
N ALA A 11 -21.85 -43.77 -8.17
CA ALA A 11 -21.50 -42.63 -9.01
C ALA A 11 -22.24 -41.35 -8.58
N GLU A 12 -23.52 -41.45 -8.20
CA GLU A 12 -24.29 -40.32 -7.69
C GLU A 12 -23.74 -39.80 -6.36
N ARG A 13 -23.46 -40.71 -5.40
CA ARG A 13 -22.83 -40.34 -4.13
C ARG A 13 -21.48 -39.64 -4.31
N LYS A 14 -20.67 -40.13 -5.25
CA LYS A 14 -19.39 -39.48 -5.58
C LYS A 14 -19.61 -38.07 -6.15
N ARG A 15 -20.53 -37.90 -7.11
CA ARG A 15 -20.84 -36.58 -7.68
C ARG A 15 -21.31 -35.59 -6.63
N GLN A 16 -22.16 -36.04 -5.71
CA GLN A 16 -22.65 -35.20 -4.62
C GLN A 16 -21.51 -34.79 -3.67
N ALA A 17 -20.63 -35.73 -3.30
CA ALA A 17 -19.47 -35.44 -2.46
C ALA A 17 -18.50 -34.46 -3.16
N ASP A 18 -18.21 -34.66 -4.44
CA ASP A 18 -17.36 -33.77 -5.24
C ASP A 18 -17.94 -32.33 -5.29
N LEU A 19 -19.27 -32.20 -5.45
CA LEU A 19 -19.97 -30.91 -5.46
C LEU A 19 -19.92 -30.22 -4.09
N GLU A 20 -20.10 -30.97 -3.02
CA GLU A 20 -20.01 -30.46 -1.65
C GLU A 20 -18.59 -29.99 -1.33
N GLU A 21 -17.57 -30.76 -1.70
CA GLU A 21 -16.18 -30.38 -1.53
C GLU A 21 -15.85 -29.10 -2.32
N ALA A 22 -16.26 -29.01 -3.58
CA ALA A 22 -16.05 -27.83 -4.40
C ALA A 22 -16.70 -26.58 -3.79
N ARG A 23 -17.92 -26.70 -3.24
CA ARG A 23 -18.58 -25.60 -2.52
C ARG A 23 -17.81 -25.19 -1.27
N GLN A 24 -17.33 -26.16 -0.49
CA GLN A 24 -16.54 -25.87 0.72
C GLN A 24 -15.21 -25.20 0.39
N GLN A 25 -14.50 -25.65 -0.65
CA GLN A 25 -13.28 -25.01 -1.13
C GLN A 25 -13.55 -23.58 -1.60
N ARG A 26 -14.65 -23.36 -2.32
CA ARG A 26 -15.06 -22.03 -2.76
C ARG A 26 -15.31 -21.08 -1.59
N LEU A 27 -16.05 -21.52 -0.57
CA LEU A 27 -16.32 -20.71 0.62
C LEU A 27 -15.04 -20.36 1.39
N ARG A 28 -14.12 -21.31 1.53
CA ARG A 28 -12.81 -21.08 2.16
C ARG A 28 -11.98 -20.07 1.38
N TRP A 29 -11.97 -20.18 0.05
CA TRP A 29 -11.27 -19.25 -0.83
C TRP A 29 -11.87 -17.84 -0.76
N GLU A 30 -13.20 -17.68 -0.77
CA GLU A 30 -13.85 -16.37 -0.63
C GLU A 30 -13.56 -15.73 0.74
N ALA A 31 -13.53 -16.54 1.80
CA ALA A 31 -13.11 -16.07 3.12
C ALA A 31 -11.64 -15.63 3.13
N ALA A 32 -10.74 -16.39 2.51
CA ALA A 32 -9.34 -16.02 2.36
C ALA A 32 -9.17 -14.71 1.57
N LYS A 33 -9.93 -14.54 0.48
CA LYS A 33 -9.89 -13.33 -0.34
C LYS A 33 -10.36 -12.09 0.42
N ARG A 34 -11.47 -12.18 1.18
CA ARG A 34 -11.94 -11.07 2.02
C ARG A 34 -10.90 -10.66 3.06
N ARG A 35 -10.28 -11.64 3.72
CA ARG A 35 -9.20 -11.39 4.68
C ARG A 35 -7.99 -10.74 3.99
N ALA A 36 -7.59 -11.25 2.83
CA ALA A 36 -6.50 -10.69 2.05
C ALA A 36 -6.76 -9.23 1.66
N THR A 37 -7.98 -8.85 1.28
CA THR A 37 -8.35 -7.46 1.00
C THR A 37 -8.19 -6.55 2.22
N THR A 38 -8.59 -7.01 3.41
CA THR A 38 -8.38 -6.25 4.65
C THR A 38 -6.89 -6.12 4.99
N GLU A 39 -6.11 -7.19 4.87
CA GLU A 39 -4.66 -7.18 5.13
C GLU A 39 -3.92 -6.29 4.11
N TYR A 40 -4.34 -6.28 2.84
CA TYR A 40 -3.82 -5.38 1.81
C TYR A 40 -4.05 -3.91 2.17
N ALA A 41 -5.29 -3.55 2.56
CA ALA A 41 -5.63 -2.19 2.95
C ALA A 41 -4.77 -1.71 4.13
N GLU A 42 -4.54 -2.58 5.11
CA GLU A 42 -3.68 -2.26 6.25
C GLU A 42 -2.22 -2.08 5.85
N ALA A 43 -1.68 -3.01 5.05
CA ALA A 43 -0.31 -2.88 4.54
C ALA A 43 -0.11 -1.60 3.72
N TYR A 44 -1.12 -1.18 2.97
CA TYR A 44 -1.08 0.07 2.22
C TYR A 44 -1.04 1.30 3.14
N ARG A 45 -1.88 1.33 4.20
CA ARG A 45 -1.87 2.41 5.20
C ARG A 45 -0.53 2.52 5.90
N VAL A 46 0.05 1.40 6.33
CA VAL A 46 1.36 1.36 6.99
C VAL A 46 2.43 1.96 6.07
N ARG A 47 2.53 1.49 4.82
CA ARG A 47 3.49 2.01 3.85
C ARG A 47 3.30 3.51 3.58
N HIS A 48 2.05 3.96 3.51
CA HIS A 48 1.75 5.37 3.30
C HIS A 48 2.17 6.23 4.51
N LEU A 49 1.90 5.77 5.72
CA LEU A 49 2.30 6.44 6.95
C LEU A 49 3.83 6.53 7.07
N GLU A 50 4.54 5.43 6.77
CA GLU A 50 6.00 5.41 6.76
C GLU A 50 6.58 6.40 5.74
N ALA A 51 6.00 6.48 4.53
CA ALA A 51 6.41 7.45 3.51
C ALA A 51 6.13 8.91 3.93
N GLN A 52 4.99 9.18 4.58
CA GLN A 52 4.69 10.50 5.13
C GLN A 52 5.72 10.88 6.21
N GLU A 53 6.03 9.95 7.11
CA GLU A 53 6.97 10.19 8.20
C GLU A 53 8.39 10.47 7.68
N GLU A 54 8.84 9.73 6.65
CA GLU A 54 10.13 9.96 5.99
C GLU A 54 10.17 11.34 5.32
N ALA A 55 9.12 11.69 4.56
CA ALA A 55 9.00 13.00 3.91
C ALA A 55 9.00 14.15 4.94
N TRP A 56 8.30 13.97 6.05
CA TRP A 56 8.28 14.92 7.16
C TRP A 56 9.67 15.09 7.80
N ARG A 57 10.36 13.99 8.14
CA ARG A 57 11.72 14.05 8.69
C ARG A 57 12.69 14.76 7.75
N ARG A 58 12.61 14.47 6.45
CA ARG A 58 13.42 15.12 5.43
C ARG A 58 13.12 16.61 5.32
N ALA A 59 11.85 17.00 5.34
CA ALA A 59 11.46 18.41 5.33
C ALA A 59 11.94 19.16 6.57
N ALA A 60 11.86 18.54 7.75
CA ALA A 60 12.36 19.12 9.00
C ALA A 60 13.89 19.36 8.94
N GLY A 61 14.68 18.35 8.53
CA GLY A 61 16.13 18.52 8.38
C GLY A 61 16.53 19.57 7.35
N LEU A 62 15.78 19.68 6.24
CA LEU A 62 16.01 20.74 5.26
C LEU A 62 15.61 22.12 5.80
N ALA A 63 14.56 22.24 6.60
CA ALA A 63 14.17 23.50 7.24
C ALA A 63 15.26 24.00 8.20
N GLU A 64 15.86 23.10 8.98
CA GLU A 64 17.00 23.40 9.85
C GLU A 64 18.21 23.87 9.03
N TYR A 65 18.54 23.14 7.96
CA TYR A 65 19.64 23.52 7.06
C TYR A 65 19.42 24.90 6.42
N VAL A 66 18.22 25.17 5.91
CA VAL A 66 17.86 26.47 5.32
C VAL A 66 17.97 27.60 6.35
N SER A 67 17.58 27.33 7.60
CA SER A 67 17.76 28.29 8.70
C SER A 67 19.24 28.59 8.97
N ALA A 68 20.09 27.55 8.98
CA ALA A 68 21.54 27.73 9.10
C ALA A 68 22.14 28.48 7.90
N LEU A 69 21.65 28.20 6.69
CA LEU A 69 22.09 28.88 5.46
C LEU A 69 21.75 30.37 5.49
N ARG A 70 20.58 30.74 6.02
CA ARG A 70 20.17 32.13 6.23
C ARG A 70 21.11 32.87 7.19
N LEU A 71 21.45 32.25 8.32
CA LEU A 71 22.44 32.81 9.26
C LEU A 71 23.83 32.99 8.61
N HIS A 72 24.23 32.04 7.75
CA HIS A 72 25.48 32.19 7.00
C HIS A 72 25.41 33.34 5.99
N ALA A 73 24.30 33.46 5.25
CA ALA A 73 24.11 34.53 4.28
C ALA A 73 24.15 35.94 4.91
N GLU A 74 23.67 36.08 6.16
CA GLU A 74 23.76 37.33 6.93
C GLU A 74 25.22 37.76 7.20
N SER A 75 26.17 36.81 7.25
CA SER A 75 27.60 37.10 7.41
C SER A 75 28.30 37.52 6.11
N LEU A 76 27.63 37.36 4.95
CA LEU A 76 28.20 37.74 3.67
C LEU A 76 28.18 39.27 3.51
N PRO A 77 29.26 39.86 2.95
CA PRO A 77 29.23 41.26 2.52
C PRO A 77 28.11 41.49 1.51
N THR A 78 27.53 42.69 1.53
CA THR A 78 26.57 43.10 0.51
C THR A 78 27.21 43.01 -0.87
N GLY A 79 26.52 42.37 -1.80
CA GLY A 79 26.98 42.17 -3.17
C GLY A 79 26.43 40.90 -3.79
N PRO A 80 26.88 40.56 -5.02
CA PRO A 80 26.28 39.50 -5.82
C PRO A 80 26.20 38.14 -5.13
N ALA A 81 27.22 37.77 -4.34
CA ALA A 81 27.24 36.51 -3.61
C ALA A 81 26.14 36.40 -2.55
N ARG A 82 25.80 37.52 -1.88
CA ARG A 82 24.70 37.58 -0.92
C ARG A 82 23.35 37.49 -1.64
N ASP A 83 23.20 38.20 -2.76
CA ASP A 83 21.97 38.19 -3.56
C ASP A 83 21.67 36.78 -4.11
N GLU A 84 22.70 36.07 -4.58
CA GLU A 84 22.60 34.67 -5.04
C GLU A 84 22.18 33.73 -3.90
N ALA A 85 22.77 33.90 -2.71
CA ALA A 85 22.40 33.12 -1.53
C ALA A 85 20.94 33.35 -1.12
N GLU A 86 20.47 34.60 -1.11
CA GLU A 86 19.09 34.96 -0.78
C GLU A 86 18.09 34.39 -1.81
N ALA A 87 18.43 34.41 -3.10
CA ALA A 87 17.62 33.79 -4.15
C ALA A 87 17.51 32.26 -3.98
N TRP A 88 18.62 31.60 -3.67
CA TRP A 88 18.64 30.16 -3.41
C TRP A 88 17.86 29.79 -2.15
N ILE A 89 17.99 30.55 -1.06
CA ILE A 89 17.21 30.37 0.18
C ILE A 89 15.72 30.46 -0.12
N THR A 90 15.28 31.47 -0.87
CA THR A 90 13.87 31.66 -1.24
C THR A 90 13.31 30.46 -2.00
N TRP A 91 14.08 29.92 -2.96
CA TRP A 91 13.69 28.70 -3.66
C TRP A 91 13.64 27.49 -2.73
N ALA A 92 14.63 27.34 -1.86
CA ALA A 92 14.75 26.21 -0.94
C ALA A 92 13.59 26.19 0.07
N GLU A 93 13.19 27.34 0.60
CA GLU A 93 12.03 27.47 1.49
C GLU A 93 10.74 27.01 0.81
N SER A 94 10.54 27.46 -0.44
CA SER A 94 9.40 27.02 -1.26
C SER A 94 9.43 25.51 -1.51
N HIS A 95 10.61 24.91 -1.69
CA HIS A 95 10.77 23.47 -1.85
C HIS A 95 10.42 22.70 -0.56
N VAL A 96 10.95 23.14 0.59
CA VAL A 96 10.64 22.55 1.91
C VAL A 96 9.15 22.60 2.21
N GLN A 97 8.49 23.73 1.88
CA GLN A 97 7.04 23.86 2.05
C GLN A 97 6.25 22.83 1.23
N ARG A 98 6.66 22.56 -0.02
CA ARG A 98 5.99 21.55 -0.87
C ARG A 98 6.30 20.12 -0.43
N LEU A 99 7.49 19.87 0.13
CA LEU A 99 7.91 18.55 0.57
C LEU A 99 7.22 18.13 1.87
N ASN A 100 6.98 19.07 2.78
CA ASN A 100 6.38 18.77 4.08
C ASN A 100 4.93 18.27 3.91
N PRO A 101 4.65 16.98 4.20
CA PRO A 101 3.32 16.41 4.00
C PRO A 101 2.26 17.04 4.92
N LEU A 102 2.67 17.70 6.00
CA LEU A 102 1.76 18.39 6.93
C LEU A 102 1.21 19.71 6.39
N ASN A 103 1.76 20.22 5.28
CA ASN A 103 1.27 21.45 4.65
C ASN A 103 0.09 21.20 3.68
N GLY A 104 -0.27 19.93 3.43
CA GLY A 104 -1.43 19.53 2.63
C GLY A 104 -2.61 19.05 3.47
N SER A 105 -3.62 18.44 2.81
CA SER A 105 -4.83 17.87 3.41
C SER A 105 -5.08 16.47 2.84
N PRO A 106 -5.79 15.55 3.50
CA PRO A 106 -5.65 15.00 4.85
C PRO A 106 -4.74 13.75 4.90
N LEU A 107 -4.37 13.32 6.11
CA LEU A 107 -3.39 12.26 6.42
C LEU A 107 -3.80 10.84 6.00
N LEU A 108 -5.08 10.58 5.71
CA LEU A 108 -5.58 9.24 5.41
C LEU A 108 -5.50 8.95 3.90
N PRO A 109 -4.78 7.89 3.48
CA PRO A 109 -4.71 7.58 2.05
C PRO A 109 -6.01 6.99 1.52
N ASP A 110 -6.35 7.33 0.28
CA ASP A 110 -7.31 6.55 -0.51
C ASP A 110 -6.67 5.21 -0.88
N ILE A 111 -7.36 4.11 -0.55
CA ILE A 111 -6.84 2.76 -0.73
C ILE A 111 -7.40 2.23 -2.05
N PRO A 112 -6.53 1.97 -3.04
CA PRO A 112 -7.00 1.45 -4.33
C PRO A 112 -7.59 0.04 -4.16
N GLU A 113 -8.59 -0.30 -4.96
CA GLU A 113 -9.09 -1.67 -5.03
C GLU A 113 -7.96 -2.61 -5.49
N PRO A 114 -7.64 -3.67 -4.72
CA PRO A 114 -6.50 -4.52 -5.03
C PRO A 114 -6.74 -5.35 -6.29
N ARG A 115 -5.72 -5.43 -7.15
CA ARG A 115 -5.71 -6.43 -8.23
C ARG A 115 -5.45 -7.81 -7.64
N PRO A 116 -5.82 -8.91 -8.33
CA PRO A 116 -5.55 -10.26 -7.84
C PRO A 116 -4.09 -10.49 -7.41
N GLU A 117 -3.12 -10.00 -8.17
CA GLU A 117 -1.69 -10.12 -7.83
C GLU A 117 -1.30 -9.36 -6.56
N ASP A 118 -1.98 -8.25 -6.26
CA ASP A 118 -1.71 -7.47 -5.05
C ASP A 118 -2.17 -8.21 -3.78
N LEU A 119 -3.15 -9.11 -3.90
CA LEU A 119 -3.62 -9.97 -2.81
C LEU A 119 -2.73 -11.18 -2.57
N LYS A 120 -1.95 -11.63 -3.57
CA LYS A 120 -1.16 -12.87 -3.53
C LYS A 120 -0.33 -13.05 -2.24
N PRO A 121 0.37 -12.03 -1.71
CA PRO A 121 1.11 -12.16 -0.46
C PRO A 121 0.24 -12.51 0.77
N PHE A 122 -1.04 -12.15 0.74
CA PHE A 122 -1.99 -12.28 1.84
C PHE A 122 -2.93 -13.49 1.69
N MET A 123 -2.90 -14.18 0.54
CA MET A 123 -3.79 -15.32 0.27
C MET A 123 -3.39 -16.61 1.01
N ARG A 124 -2.28 -16.64 1.76
CA ARG A 124 -1.87 -17.78 2.63
C ARG A 124 -1.90 -19.15 1.93
N GLY A 125 -1.35 -19.21 0.72
CA GLY A 125 -1.27 -20.43 -0.08
C GLY A 125 -2.44 -20.65 -1.04
N TRP A 126 -3.50 -19.85 -0.96
CA TRP A 126 -4.55 -19.83 -1.98
C TRP A 126 -4.15 -19.00 -3.20
N SER A 127 -4.61 -19.38 -4.38
CA SER A 127 -4.49 -18.55 -5.58
C SER A 127 -5.47 -17.38 -5.53
N PRO A 128 -5.10 -16.16 -5.95
CA PRO A 128 -6.03 -15.03 -5.98
C PRO A 128 -7.10 -15.14 -7.09
N TYR A 129 -6.94 -16.10 -8.01
CA TYR A 129 -7.84 -16.31 -9.14
C TYR A 129 -8.93 -17.36 -8.88
N GLY A 130 -8.71 -18.28 -7.93
CA GLY A 130 -9.70 -19.30 -7.58
C GLY A 130 -9.20 -20.34 -6.58
N PRO A 131 -10.10 -21.22 -6.09
CA PRO A 131 -9.76 -22.24 -5.10
C PRO A 131 -8.85 -23.36 -5.62
N THR A 132 -8.74 -23.52 -6.94
CA THR A 132 -8.08 -24.68 -7.59
C THR A 132 -7.02 -24.29 -8.63
N TYR A 133 -6.70 -22.99 -8.77
CA TYR A 133 -5.73 -22.50 -9.76
C TYR A 133 -4.31 -22.49 -9.19
#